data_AF-A0A497GFQ6-F1
#
_entry.id   AF-A0A497GFQ6-F1
#
_cell.length_a   1.000
_cell.length_b   1.000
_cell.length_c   1.000
_cell.angle_alpha   90.00
_cell.angle_beta   90.00
_cell.angle_gamma   90.00
#
_symmetry.space_group_name_H-M   'P 1'
#
loop_
_entity.id
_entity.type
_entity.pdbx_description
1 polymer ?
#
loop_
_entity_poly.entity_id
_entity_poly.type
_entity_poly.pdbx_seq_one_letter_code
_entity_poly.pdbx_strand_id
1 'polypeptide(L)'
;MKDEYLKAISFLKNRYEKVWETVDWLGYPIVAFWACGREDPPIVITAGAIGGTQATVYAAFELILSLNYEKKIVVIPARDPVGFHNLNNILFRMFKKKIDVITQLIDLIEEEGGKILINQENFFLGIIRNIGFAFHKDYSRRYPRRFATLLKETLVKNNLIEELDGTRILFPFSKSMNAEEAKIFTFYVNKGGVTDYDYFSGQDEIIPEVYSLKSFLNQISPSLVIDLQEHEGEHIKIGVNNREENIIASLKLALSQISEDNTEESNIEGENSVNTENRIYLVEEGSNTLIDYMRNKNITGISLSTPLDMSLEKKIETLVTLCKSLINIFALISLI
;
A
#
# COMPACT_ATOMS: atom_id res chain seq x y z
N MET A 1 3.37 23.68 6.75
CA MET A 1 2.70 22.47 7.29
C MET A 1 3.78 21.57 7.86
N LYS A 2 3.54 20.96 9.01
CA LYS A 2 4.53 20.10 9.66
C LYS A 2 4.26 18.67 9.19
N ASP A 3 5.00 18.24 8.18
CA ASP A 3 4.91 16.92 7.53
C ASP A 3 5.06 15.78 8.56
N GLU A 4 3.97 15.04 8.80
CA GLU A 4 3.91 14.00 9.84
C GLU A 4 4.79 12.80 9.51
N TYR A 5 4.80 12.39 8.24
CA TYR A 5 5.63 11.30 7.78
C TYR A 5 7.11 11.59 8.02
N LEU A 6 7.59 12.77 7.61
CA LEU A 6 8.98 13.15 7.80
C LEU A 6 9.36 13.24 9.28
N LYS A 7 8.46 13.71 10.15
CA LYS A 7 8.70 13.70 11.61
C LYS A 7 8.82 12.28 12.15
N ALA A 8 7.89 11.39 11.78
CA ALA A 8 7.90 10.00 12.23
C ALA A 8 9.19 9.30 11.79
N ILE A 9 9.56 9.43 10.52
CA ILE A 9 10.81 8.88 9.99
C ILE A 9 12.03 9.49 10.70
N SER A 10 12.05 10.80 10.93
CA SER A 10 13.16 11.44 11.66
C SER A 10 13.27 10.94 13.10
N PHE A 11 12.14 10.74 13.78
CA PHE A 11 12.11 10.18 15.13
C PHE A 11 12.65 8.74 15.14
N LEU A 12 12.21 7.90 14.21
CA LEU A 12 12.64 6.51 14.12
C LEU A 12 14.13 6.39 13.77
N LYS A 13 14.66 7.21 12.85
CA LYS A 13 16.10 7.25 12.52
C LYS A 13 16.99 7.57 13.71
N ASN A 14 16.48 8.30 14.70
CA ASN A 14 17.23 8.62 15.91
C ASN A 14 17.20 7.50 16.96
N ARG A 15 16.33 6.50 16.80
CA ARG A 15 16.06 5.47 17.82
C ARG A 15 16.34 4.04 17.35
N TYR A 16 16.21 3.78 16.05
CA TYR A 16 16.32 2.45 15.46
C TYR A 16 17.40 2.43 14.39
N GLU A 17 18.05 1.28 14.23
CA GLU A 17 19.02 1.09 13.15
C GLU A 17 18.31 1.07 11.80
N LYS A 18 18.85 1.84 10.87
CA LYS A 18 18.41 1.92 9.49
C LYS A 18 19.21 0.92 8.65
N VAL A 19 18.55 -0.13 8.17
CA VAL A 19 19.21 -1.20 7.40
C VAL A 19 19.13 -1.01 5.90
N TRP A 20 18.21 -0.18 5.41
CA TRP A 20 18.11 0.23 4.02
C TRP A 20 17.37 1.56 3.89
N GLU A 21 17.72 2.34 2.88
CA GLU A 21 17.04 3.58 2.54
C GLU A 21 17.17 3.88 1.04
N THR A 22 16.06 4.33 0.47
CA THR A 22 16.01 4.99 -0.83
C THR A 22 15.11 6.23 -0.73
N VAL A 23 14.83 6.88 -1.85
CA VAL A 23 13.88 7.99 -1.92
C VAL A 23 12.86 7.74 -3.01
N ASP A 24 11.63 8.21 -2.79
CA ASP A 24 10.64 8.27 -3.86
C ASP A 24 10.94 9.41 -4.84
N TRP A 25 10.20 9.42 -5.94
CA TRP A 25 10.29 10.42 -7.00
C TRP A 25 10.06 11.89 -6.56
N LEU A 26 9.45 12.14 -5.39
CA LEU A 26 9.25 13.47 -4.83
C LEU A 26 10.24 13.79 -3.69
N GLY A 27 11.22 12.90 -3.47
CA GLY A 27 12.29 13.02 -2.49
C GLY A 27 11.85 12.71 -1.06
N TYR A 28 10.76 11.98 -0.86
CA TYR A 28 10.44 11.42 0.44
C TYR A 28 11.27 10.16 0.69
N PRO A 29 11.78 9.97 1.91
CA PRO A 29 12.59 8.78 2.23
C PRO A 29 11.70 7.54 2.28
N ILE A 30 12.16 6.43 1.69
CA ILE A 30 11.62 5.10 1.90
C ILE A 30 12.67 4.33 2.71
N VAL A 31 12.30 3.85 3.90
CA VAL A 31 13.28 3.39 4.89
C VAL A 31 12.88 2.03 5.44
N ALA A 32 13.86 1.13 5.57
CA ALA A 32 13.73 -0.10 6.36
C ALA A 32 14.43 0.08 7.70
N PHE A 33 13.70 -0.20 8.78
CA PHE A 33 14.23 -0.18 10.14
C PHE A 33 14.39 -1.60 10.67
N TRP A 34 15.51 -1.87 11.33
CA TRP A 34 15.62 -3.02 12.20
C TRP A 34 14.84 -2.74 13.49
N ALA A 35 13.69 -3.39 13.65
CA ALA A 35 12.78 -3.16 14.76
C ALA A 35 13.21 -3.92 16.03
N CYS A 36 13.57 -5.20 15.90
CA CYS A 36 14.02 -6.03 17.03
C CYS A 36 14.76 -7.30 16.57
N GLY A 37 15.28 -8.06 17.55
CA GLY A 37 15.83 -9.41 17.38
C GLY A 37 17.15 -9.48 16.63
N ARG A 38 17.81 -10.64 16.63
CA ARG A 38 19.13 -10.84 16.01
C ARG A 38 19.21 -12.11 15.16
N GLU A 39 18.22 -13.00 15.26
CA GLU A 39 18.25 -14.28 14.55
C GLU A 39 17.90 -14.10 13.06
N ASP A 40 18.85 -14.43 12.20
CA ASP A 40 18.65 -14.53 10.75
C ASP A 40 18.06 -15.90 10.36
N PRO A 41 17.47 -16.03 9.15
CA PRO A 41 17.09 -14.94 8.25
C PRO A 41 15.97 -14.08 8.85
N PRO A 42 15.83 -12.79 8.46
CA PRO A 42 14.86 -11.88 9.05
C PRO A 42 13.42 -12.17 8.60
N ILE A 43 12.45 -11.74 9.40
CA ILE A 43 11.08 -11.48 8.95
C ILE A 43 11.03 -10.04 8.45
N VAL A 44 10.42 -9.81 7.28
CA VAL A 44 10.21 -8.47 6.73
C VAL A 44 8.74 -8.12 6.76
N ILE A 45 8.43 -6.93 7.27
CA ILE A 45 7.08 -6.36 7.26
C ILE A 45 7.09 -5.14 6.33
N THR A 46 6.20 -5.11 5.34
CA THR A 46 6.06 -3.98 4.41
C THR A 46 4.67 -3.37 4.52
N ALA A 47 4.56 -2.07 4.26
CA ALA A 47 3.29 -1.35 4.29
C ALA A 47 3.25 -0.20 3.27
N GLY A 48 2.05 0.34 3.04
CA GLY A 48 1.85 1.57 2.30
C GLY A 48 2.32 1.54 0.85
N ALA A 49 2.13 0.45 0.10
CA ALA A 49 2.35 0.46 -1.36
C ALA A 49 1.24 1.14 -2.15
N ILE A 50 0.05 1.24 -1.57
CA ILE A 50 -1.08 1.83 -2.25
C ILE A 50 -1.43 3.08 -1.48
N GLY A 51 -1.29 4.22 -2.13
CA GLY A 51 -1.67 5.49 -1.56
C GLY A 51 -3.12 5.50 -1.04
N GLY A 52 -3.39 6.33 -0.05
CA GLY A 52 -4.67 6.37 0.66
C GLY A 52 -4.91 5.26 1.70
N THR A 53 -4.03 4.26 1.79
CA THR A 53 -4.06 3.18 2.81
C THR A 53 -3.24 3.51 4.06
N GLN A 54 -3.56 4.65 4.68
CA GLN A 54 -2.80 5.20 5.80
C GLN A 54 -2.73 4.29 7.03
N ALA A 55 -3.73 3.42 7.24
CA ALA A 55 -3.73 2.53 8.41
C ALA A 55 -2.57 1.55 8.38
N THR A 56 -2.15 1.12 7.18
CA THR A 56 -1.00 0.23 7.00
C THR A 56 0.29 0.89 7.46
N VAL A 57 0.49 2.18 7.14
CA VAL A 57 1.67 2.95 7.52
C VAL A 57 1.71 3.18 9.03
N TYR A 58 0.58 3.56 9.63
CA TYR A 58 0.48 3.72 11.09
C TYR A 58 0.69 2.40 11.83
N ALA A 59 0.11 1.29 11.34
CA ALA A 59 0.35 -0.04 11.91
C ALA A 59 1.83 -0.43 11.84
N ALA A 60 2.52 -0.10 10.74
CA ALA A 60 3.96 -0.35 10.62
C ALA A 60 4.79 0.49 11.61
N PHE A 61 4.42 1.75 11.84
CA PHE A 61 5.04 2.57 12.89
C PHE A 61 4.81 1.96 14.28
N GLU A 62 3.58 1.56 14.59
CA GLU A 62 3.25 0.91 15.86
C GLU A 62 4.02 -0.41 16.06
N LEU A 63 4.19 -1.19 14.99
CA LEU A 63 5.00 -2.41 15.02
C LEU A 63 6.47 -2.09 15.34
N ILE A 64 7.09 -1.10 14.69
CA ILE A 64 8.48 -0.72 15.01
C ILE A 64 8.64 -0.36 16.49
N LEU A 65 7.64 0.31 17.07
CA LEU A 65 7.68 0.77 18.46
C LEU A 65 7.42 -0.33 19.49
N SER A 66 6.73 -1.40 19.11
CA SER A 66 6.17 -2.37 20.06
C SER A 66 6.64 -3.81 19.88
N LEU A 67 7.35 -4.14 18.81
CA LEU A 67 7.91 -5.47 18.58
C LEU A 67 9.08 -5.75 19.56
N ASN A 68 9.09 -6.95 20.15
CA ASN A 68 10.16 -7.41 21.03
C ASN A 68 10.32 -8.93 20.89
N TYR A 69 11.18 -9.35 19.98
CA TYR A 69 11.41 -10.75 19.60
C TYR A 69 12.90 -11.03 19.45
N GLU A 70 13.30 -12.30 19.63
CA GLU A 70 14.65 -12.77 19.29
C GLU A 70 14.84 -12.90 17.77
N LYS A 71 13.78 -13.31 17.06
CA LYS A 71 13.74 -13.31 15.60
C LYS A 71 13.99 -11.90 15.08
N LYS A 72 14.93 -11.74 14.14
CA LYS A 72 15.22 -10.44 13.55
C LYS A 72 14.03 -9.97 12.71
N ILE A 73 13.55 -8.76 12.97
CA ILE A 73 12.41 -8.17 12.24
C ILE A 73 12.82 -6.84 11.62
N VAL A 74 12.59 -6.72 10.32
CA VAL A 74 12.80 -5.51 9.54
C VAL A 74 11.45 -4.98 9.10
N VAL A 75 11.20 -3.67 9.29
CA VAL A 75 9.94 -3.03 8.93
C VAL A 75 10.16 -1.89 7.96
N ILE A 76 9.36 -1.85 6.89
CA ILE A 76 9.33 -0.80 5.87
C ILE A 76 7.97 -0.08 5.97
N PRO A 77 7.89 1.10 6.63
CA PRO A 77 6.61 1.71 6.96
C PRO A 77 5.78 2.19 5.78
N ALA A 78 6.43 2.64 4.71
CA ALA A 78 5.75 3.11 3.51
C ALA A 78 6.59 2.82 2.27
N ARG A 79 6.02 2.09 1.31
CA ARG A 79 6.58 1.87 -0.04
C ARG A 79 6.24 3.03 -1.00
N ASP A 80 5.12 3.73 -0.78
CA ASP A 80 4.68 4.95 -1.47
C ASP A 80 4.43 6.08 -0.45
N PRO A 81 5.48 6.82 -0.04
CA PRO A 81 5.33 7.94 0.88
C PRO A 81 4.47 9.09 0.31
N VAL A 82 4.51 9.36 -1.00
CA VAL A 82 3.58 10.33 -1.63
C VAL A 82 2.14 9.96 -1.31
N GLY A 83 1.77 8.69 -1.50
CA GLY A 83 0.42 8.18 -1.24
C GLY A 83 -0.05 8.29 0.22
N PHE A 84 0.85 8.48 1.17
CA PHE A 84 0.50 8.75 2.58
C PHE A 84 0.00 10.20 2.80
N HIS A 85 0.42 11.13 1.95
CA HIS A 85 0.09 12.55 2.07
C HIS A 85 -1.25 12.89 1.38
N ASN A 86 -1.85 13.99 1.82
CA ASN A 86 -2.98 14.58 1.09
C ASN A 86 -2.53 15.37 -0.14
N LEU A 87 -3.47 15.67 -1.03
CA LEU A 87 -3.21 16.40 -2.28
C LEU A 87 -2.49 17.73 -2.03
N ASN A 88 -2.97 18.55 -1.08
CA ASN A 88 -2.38 19.86 -0.82
C ASN A 88 -0.93 19.81 -0.30
N ASN A 89 -0.54 18.75 0.42
CA ASN A 89 0.86 18.53 0.78
C ASN A 89 1.73 18.29 -0.45
N ILE A 90 1.24 17.45 -1.38
CA ILE A 90 1.94 17.15 -2.62
C ILE A 90 2.05 18.39 -3.51
N LEU A 91 0.95 19.11 -3.73
CA LEU A 91 0.93 20.33 -4.53
C LEU A 91 1.82 21.43 -3.93
N PHE A 92 1.81 21.60 -2.61
CA PHE A 92 2.68 22.59 -1.96
C PHE A 92 4.15 22.21 -2.08
N ARG A 93 4.47 20.91 -2.06
CA ARG A 93 5.83 20.44 -2.26
C ARG A 93 6.30 20.69 -3.70
N MET A 94 5.49 20.35 -4.68
CA MET A 94 5.79 20.49 -6.12
C MET A 94 5.78 21.95 -6.60
N PHE A 95 4.73 22.71 -6.28
CA PHE A 95 4.41 24.00 -6.91
C PHE A 95 4.29 25.17 -5.92
N LYS A 96 4.43 24.92 -4.60
CA LYS A 96 4.18 25.91 -3.54
C LYS A 96 2.75 26.49 -3.56
N LYS A 97 1.82 25.77 -4.17
CA LYS A 97 0.39 26.11 -4.28
C LYS A 97 -0.48 25.14 -3.50
N LYS A 98 -1.70 25.56 -3.24
CA LYS A 98 -2.78 24.75 -2.66
C LYS A 98 -4.06 25.04 -3.45
N ILE A 99 -4.97 24.10 -3.41
CA ILE A 99 -6.31 24.24 -3.96
C ILE A 99 -7.33 23.82 -2.90
N ASP A 100 -8.56 24.28 -3.03
CA ASP A 100 -9.63 23.95 -2.09
C ASP A 100 -10.41 22.71 -2.55
N VAL A 101 -10.64 22.60 -3.85
CA VAL A 101 -11.39 21.51 -4.46
C VAL A 101 -10.59 20.85 -5.57
N ILE A 102 -10.71 19.53 -5.71
CA ILE A 102 -9.93 18.72 -6.68
C ILE A 102 -10.07 19.25 -8.12
N THR A 103 -11.22 19.80 -8.50
CA THR A 103 -11.45 20.31 -9.86
C THR A 103 -10.58 21.52 -10.23
N GLN A 104 -10.05 22.26 -9.24
CA GLN A 104 -9.08 23.34 -9.48
C GLN A 104 -7.70 22.81 -9.93
N LEU A 105 -7.49 21.49 -9.97
CA LEU A 105 -6.31 20.91 -10.63
C LEU A 105 -6.22 21.31 -12.10
N ILE A 106 -7.35 21.56 -12.78
CA ILE A 106 -7.37 21.98 -14.19
C ILE A 106 -6.64 23.32 -14.32
N ASP A 107 -7.11 24.33 -13.59
CA ASP A 107 -6.53 25.68 -13.60
C ASP A 107 -5.07 25.65 -13.15
N LEU A 108 -4.76 24.89 -12.09
CA LEU A 108 -3.39 24.73 -11.60
C LEU A 108 -2.44 24.14 -12.66
N ILE A 109 -2.90 23.13 -13.41
CA ILE A 109 -2.08 22.49 -14.45
C ILE A 109 -1.81 23.47 -15.59
N GLU A 110 -2.81 24.24 -16.01
CA GLU A 110 -2.63 25.26 -17.05
C GLU A 110 -1.67 26.37 -16.58
N GLU A 111 -1.82 26.86 -15.35
CA GLU A 111 -0.95 27.88 -14.75
C GLU A 111 0.52 27.44 -14.65
N GLU A 112 0.77 26.17 -14.33
CA GLU A 112 2.11 25.60 -14.23
C GLU A 112 2.69 25.17 -15.60
N GLY A 113 2.01 25.52 -16.70
CA GLY A 113 2.45 25.22 -18.07
C GLY A 113 2.33 23.74 -18.45
N GLY A 114 1.43 23.02 -17.80
CA GLY A 114 1.09 21.64 -18.10
C GLY A 114 0.22 21.48 -19.35
N LYS A 115 0.08 20.23 -19.79
CA LYS A 115 -0.71 19.83 -20.95
C LYS A 115 -1.94 19.06 -20.48
N ILE A 116 -3.13 19.53 -20.86
CA ILE A 116 -4.37 18.76 -20.69
C ILE A 116 -4.42 17.73 -21.82
N LEU A 117 -4.47 16.44 -21.48
CA LEU A 117 -4.57 15.35 -22.44
C LEU A 117 -6.02 14.92 -22.66
N ILE A 118 -6.80 14.88 -21.58
CA ILE A 118 -8.22 14.50 -21.61
C ILE A 118 -8.98 15.47 -20.71
N ASN A 119 -10.02 16.08 -21.25
CA ASN A 119 -10.98 16.87 -20.49
C ASN A 119 -12.39 16.52 -20.97
N GLN A 120 -12.97 15.51 -20.35
CA GLN A 120 -14.32 15.01 -20.63
C GLN A 120 -15.23 15.29 -19.42
N GLU A 121 -16.54 15.21 -19.62
CA GLU A 121 -17.54 15.58 -18.62
C GLU A 121 -17.26 15.01 -17.21
N ASN A 122 -16.81 13.76 -17.13
CA ASN A 122 -16.58 13.06 -15.87
C ASN A 122 -15.13 12.65 -15.62
N PHE A 123 -14.23 12.80 -16.60
CA PHE A 123 -12.84 12.36 -16.51
C PHE A 123 -11.89 13.45 -16.98
N PHE A 124 -10.88 13.71 -16.16
CA PHE A 124 -9.80 14.62 -16.47
C PHE A 124 -8.45 13.91 -16.37
N LEU A 125 -7.54 14.21 -17.29
CA LEU A 125 -6.13 13.88 -17.22
C LEU A 125 -5.31 15.05 -17.77
N GLY A 126 -4.47 15.62 -16.93
CA GLY A 126 -3.47 16.61 -17.31
C GLY A 126 -2.09 16.23 -16.79
N ILE A 127 -1.05 16.73 -17.44
CA ILE A 127 0.34 16.40 -17.12
C ILE A 127 1.17 17.65 -16.95
N ILE A 128 1.99 17.67 -15.91
CA ILE A 128 3.06 18.63 -15.74
C ILE A 128 4.37 17.85 -15.76
N ARG A 129 5.18 18.04 -16.82
CA ARG A 129 6.41 17.28 -17.08
C ARG A 129 6.14 15.78 -17.20
N ASN A 130 6.56 14.97 -16.23
CA ASN A 130 6.41 13.51 -16.18
C ASN A 130 5.45 13.04 -15.07
N ILE A 131 4.66 13.96 -14.51
CA ILE A 131 3.66 13.67 -13.47
C ILE A 131 2.29 14.06 -14.01
N GLY A 132 1.41 13.07 -14.12
CA GLY A 132 0.01 13.27 -14.45
C GLY A 132 -0.85 13.40 -13.21
N PHE A 133 -1.91 14.18 -13.35
CA PHE A 133 -3.01 14.22 -12.40
C PHE A 133 -4.26 13.79 -13.14
N ALA A 134 -4.93 12.79 -12.60
CA ALA A 134 -6.18 12.31 -13.16
C ALA A 134 -7.24 12.28 -12.08
N PHE A 135 -8.47 12.62 -12.42
CA PHE A 135 -9.60 12.42 -11.51
C PHE A 135 -10.86 12.10 -12.31
N HIS A 136 -11.79 11.42 -11.64
CA HIS A 136 -13.12 11.17 -12.18
C HIS A 136 -14.18 11.48 -11.13
N LYS A 137 -15.22 12.25 -11.48
CA LYS A 137 -16.18 12.81 -10.52
C LYS A 137 -16.79 11.76 -9.58
N ASP A 138 -17.12 10.57 -10.10
CA ASP A 138 -17.68 9.47 -9.30
C ASP A 138 -16.63 8.62 -8.57
N TYR A 139 -15.55 8.22 -9.27
CA TYR A 139 -14.53 7.34 -8.69
C TYR A 139 -13.75 8.02 -7.58
N SER A 140 -13.52 9.34 -7.71
CA SER A 140 -12.83 10.13 -6.68
C SER A 140 -13.62 10.14 -5.35
N ARG A 141 -14.89 9.71 -5.36
CA ARG A 141 -15.75 9.64 -4.19
C ARG A 141 -15.97 8.22 -3.65
N ARG A 142 -15.85 7.17 -4.49
CA ARG A 142 -16.34 5.80 -4.12
C ARG A 142 -15.42 4.61 -4.44
N TYR A 143 -14.60 4.63 -5.50
CA TYR A 143 -13.96 3.40 -6.00
C TYR A 143 -12.50 3.59 -6.45
N PRO A 144 -11.59 3.96 -5.55
CA PRO A 144 -10.23 4.35 -5.94
C PRO A 144 -9.43 3.20 -6.55
N ARG A 145 -9.66 1.94 -6.12
CA ARG A 145 -8.97 0.78 -6.70
C ARG A 145 -9.46 0.43 -8.10
N ARG A 146 -10.74 0.67 -8.39
CA ARG A 146 -11.31 0.47 -9.73
C ARG A 146 -10.87 1.54 -10.73
N PHE A 147 -10.33 2.66 -10.24
CA PHE A 147 -9.84 3.73 -11.10
C PHE A 147 -8.65 3.28 -11.96
N ALA A 148 -7.80 2.37 -11.47
CA ALA A 148 -6.68 1.84 -12.27
C ALA A 148 -7.16 1.19 -13.58
N THR A 149 -8.22 0.41 -13.53
CA THR A 149 -8.84 -0.23 -14.70
C THR A 149 -9.42 0.81 -15.64
N LEU A 150 -10.21 1.76 -15.13
CA LEU A 150 -10.78 2.85 -15.91
C LEU A 150 -9.68 3.70 -16.57
N LEU A 151 -8.62 4.02 -15.84
CA LEU A 151 -7.48 4.77 -16.34
C LEU A 151 -6.82 3.98 -17.48
N LYS A 152 -6.53 2.69 -17.30
CA LYS A 152 -5.95 1.83 -18.35
C LYS A 152 -6.80 1.84 -19.62
N GLU A 153 -8.10 1.57 -19.50
CA GLU A 153 -9.03 1.56 -20.64
C GLU A 153 -9.07 2.93 -21.34
N THR A 154 -9.07 4.01 -20.56
CA THR A 154 -9.08 5.38 -21.06
C THR A 154 -7.79 5.70 -21.82
N LEU A 155 -6.62 5.34 -21.27
CA LEU A 155 -5.34 5.56 -21.94
C LEU A 155 -5.23 4.76 -23.24
N VAL A 156 -5.69 3.50 -23.25
CA VAL A 156 -5.72 2.66 -24.48
C VAL A 156 -6.63 3.28 -25.54
N LYS A 157 -7.86 3.64 -25.17
CA LYS A 157 -8.84 4.24 -26.10
C LYS A 157 -8.33 5.53 -26.76
N ASN A 158 -7.50 6.31 -26.04
CA ASN A 158 -6.95 7.56 -26.53
C ASN A 158 -5.52 7.42 -27.08
N ASN A 159 -4.99 6.20 -27.23
CA ASN A 159 -3.62 5.91 -27.71
C ASN A 159 -2.51 6.61 -26.90
N LEU A 160 -2.68 6.72 -25.58
CA LEU A 160 -1.76 7.44 -24.69
C LEU A 160 -0.76 6.53 -23.96
N ILE A 161 -0.88 5.20 -24.04
CA ILE A 161 -0.01 4.29 -23.28
C ILE A 161 1.47 4.49 -23.62
N GLU A 162 1.82 4.59 -24.91
CA GLU A 162 3.22 4.79 -25.33
C GLU A 162 3.73 6.20 -24.99
N GLU A 163 2.89 7.24 -25.16
CA GLU A 163 3.25 8.62 -24.78
C GLU A 163 3.52 8.76 -23.28
N LEU A 164 2.81 7.97 -22.47
CA LEU A 164 2.86 8.04 -21.01
C LEU A 164 3.72 6.97 -20.36
N ASP A 165 4.45 6.17 -21.13
CA ASP A 165 5.38 5.16 -20.58
C ASP A 165 6.37 5.81 -19.59
N GLY A 166 6.44 5.30 -18.37
CA GLY A 166 7.26 5.85 -17.30
C GLY A 166 6.65 7.02 -16.52
N THR A 167 5.39 7.38 -16.79
CA THR A 167 4.68 8.48 -16.14
C THR A 167 3.99 8.01 -14.86
N ARG A 168 4.09 8.81 -13.79
CA ARG A 168 3.28 8.63 -12.57
C ARG A 168 1.99 9.41 -12.70
N ILE A 169 0.87 8.78 -12.38
CA ILE A 169 -0.46 9.40 -12.37
C ILE A 169 -0.97 9.46 -10.94
N LEU A 170 -1.18 10.69 -10.44
CA LEU A 170 -1.75 10.94 -9.13
C LEU A 170 -3.27 11.05 -9.26
N PHE A 171 -3.96 10.21 -8.49
CA PHE A 171 -5.41 10.20 -8.40
C PHE A 171 -5.85 10.65 -7.00
N PRO A 172 -6.39 11.87 -6.86
CA PRO A 172 -6.93 12.33 -5.60
C PRO A 172 -8.31 11.72 -5.35
N PHE A 173 -8.48 11.16 -4.16
CA PHE A 173 -9.71 10.55 -3.66
C PHE A 173 -10.21 11.31 -2.43
N SER A 174 -11.42 11.85 -2.53
CA SER A 174 -12.12 12.54 -1.45
C SER A 174 -13.64 12.39 -1.63
N LYS A 175 -14.34 11.95 -0.57
CA LYS A 175 -15.82 11.88 -0.57
C LYS A 175 -16.45 13.25 -0.83
N SER A 176 -15.85 14.32 -0.32
CA SER A 176 -16.32 15.70 -0.40
C SER A 176 -15.77 16.47 -1.62
N MET A 177 -14.82 15.89 -2.36
CA MET A 177 -13.97 16.57 -3.36
C MET A 177 -13.06 17.67 -2.77
N ASN A 178 -13.01 17.82 -1.45
CA ASN A 178 -12.09 18.72 -0.77
C ASN A 178 -10.64 18.21 -0.92
N ALA A 179 -9.74 19.10 -1.35
CA ALA A 179 -8.34 18.78 -1.62
C ALA A 179 -7.46 18.65 -0.35
N GLU A 180 -7.86 19.25 0.77
CA GLU A 180 -7.17 19.08 2.06
C GLU A 180 -7.40 17.69 2.65
N GLU A 181 -8.57 17.10 2.39
CA GLU A 181 -8.92 15.73 2.80
C GLU A 181 -8.55 14.68 1.75
N ALA A 182 -8.21 15.10 0.53
CA ALA A 182 -7.99 14.21 -0.60
C ALA A 182 -6.75 13.35 -0.41
N LYS A 183 -6.97 12.04 -0.25
CA LYS A 183 -5.92 11.03 -0.26
C LYS A 183 -5.42 10.83 -1.69
N ILE A 184 -4.14 10.51 -1.86
CA ILE A 184 -3.58 10.26 -3.20
C ILE A 184 -3.40 8.76 -3.41
N PHE A 185 -3.89 8.25 -4.54
CA PHE A 185 -3.47 6.97 -5.09
C PHE A 185 -2.46 7.24 -6.20
N THR A 186 -1.31 6.59 -6.13
CA THR A 186 -0.23 6.73 -7.11
C THR A 186 -0.25 5.55 -8.06
N PHE A 187 -0.47 5.84 -9.34
CA PHE A 187 -0.36 4.85 -10.40
C PHE A 187 0.89 5.10 -11.25
N TYR A 188 1.35 4.06 -11.90
CA TYR A 188 2.49 4.09 -12.82
C TYR A 188 2.07 3.52 -14.17
N VAL A 189 2.28 4.29 -15.23
CA VAL A 189 2.02 3.86 -16.60
C VAL A 189 3.27 3.21 -17.16
N ASN A 190 3.10 2.02 -17.71
CA ASN A 190 4.12 1.29 -18.45
C ASN A 190 3.53 0.69 -19.73
N LYS A 191 4.37 0.16 -20.61
CA LYS A 191 3.92 -0.53 -21.84
C LYS A 191 2.89 -1.65 -21.62
N GLY A 192 2.91 -2.31 -20.46
CA GLY A 192 1.94 -3.34 -20.07
C GLY A 192 0.61 -2.81 -19.51
N GLY A 193 0.51 -1.50 -19.24
CA GLY A 193 -0.69 -0.82 -18.79
C GLY A 193 -0.46 0.10 -17.58
N VAL A 194 -1.43 0.10 -16.65
CA VAL A 194 -1.42 0.92 -15.44
C VAL A 194 -1.18 0.00 -14.24
N THR A 195 -0.24 0.36 -13.39
CA THR A 195 0.23 -0.42 -12.24
C THR A 195 0.43 0.48 -11.01
N ASP A 196 0.85 -0.07 -9.87
CA ASP A 196 1.19 0.66 -8.65
C ASP A 196 2.42 0.03 -7.97
N TYR A 197 2.75 0.46 -6.75
CA TYR A 197 3.96 0.02 -6.03
C TYR A 197 3.83 -1.40 -5.45
N ASP A 198 2.69 -2.07 -5.62
CA ASP A 198 2.56 -3.50 -5.37
C ASP A 198 2.87 -4.35 -6.62
N TYR A 199 3.20 -3.74 -7.75
CA TYR A 199 3.53 -4.45 -8.98
C TYR A 199 4.99 -4.90 -9.04
N PHE A 200 5.23 -6.17 -8.75
CA PHE A 200 6.53 -6.84 -8.73
C PHE A 200 6.82 -7.71 -9.98
N SER A 201 6.05 -7.60 -11.06
CA SER A 201 6.37 -8.33 -12.30
C SER A 201 7.71 -7.90 -12.92
N GLY A 202 8.20 -8.71 -13.86
CA GLY A 202 9.21 -8.31 -14.83
C GLY A 202 10.66 -8.34 -14.34
N GLN A 203 11.58 -8.63 -15.27
CA GLN A 203 13.01 -8.33 -15.12
C GLN A 203 13.29 -6.85 -15.40
N ASP A 204 12.43 -6.19 -16.16
CA ASP A 204 12.56 -4.77 -16.48
C ASP A 204 12.17 -3.90 -15.28
N GLU A 205 13.03 -2.94 -14.96
CA GLU A 205 12.96 -2.06 -13.79
C GLU A 205 11.86 -1.00 -13.95
N ILE A 206 10.58 -1.42 -13.91
CA ILE A 206 9.47 -0.52 -14.28
C ILE A 206 9.30 0.63 -13.28
N ILE A 207 9.31 0.34 -11.97
CA ILE A 207 9.16 1.35 -10.91
C ILE A 207 10.46 1.36 -10.06
N PRO A 208 11.25 2.45 -10.06
CA PRO A 208 12.53 2.52 -9.37
C PRO A 208 12.47 2.13 -7.88
N GLU A 209 11.42 2.55 -7.17
CA GLU A 209 11.24 2.25 -5.74
C GLU A 209 10.98 0.75 -5.51
N VAL A 210 10.16 0.12 -6.36
CA VAL A 210 9.90 -1.32 -6.32
C VAL A 210 11.17 -2.09 -6.66
N TYR A 211 11.94 -1.64 -7.65
CA TYR A 211 13.20 -2.27 -8.01
C TYR A 211 14.23 -2.20 -6.87
N SER A 212 14.35 -1.05 -6.23
CA SER A 212 15.21 -0.86 -5.07
C SER A 212 14.81 -1.81 -3.92
N LEU A 213 13.51 -1.96 -3.68
CA LEU A 213 12.98 -2.91 -2.71
C LEU A 213 13.24 -4.37 -3.09
N LYS A 214 13.03 -4.76 -4.36
CA LYS A 214 13.40 -6.11 -4.85
C LYS A 214 14.86 -6.42 -4.58
N SER A 215 15.75 -5.48 -4.89
CA SER A 215 17.19 -5.62 -4.68
C SER A 215 17.52 -5.81 -3.20
N PHE A 216 16.90 -5.01 -2.33
CA PHE A 216 17.05 -5.15 -0.88
C PHE A 216 16.56 -6.52 -0.38
N LEU A 217 15.35 -6.95 -0.76
CA LEU A 217 14.79 -8.24 -0.35
C LEU A 217 15.64 -9.42 -0.81
N ASN A 218 16.18 -9.38 -2.03
CA ASN A 218 17.11 -10.41 -2.52
C ASN A 218 18.41 -10.44 -1.70
N GLN A 219 18.94 -9.28 -1.33
CA GLN A 219 20.16 -9.19 -0.52
C GLN A 219 19.96 -9.79 0.88
N ILE A 220 18.84 -9.50 1.55
CA ILE A 220 18.62 -9.95 2.93
C ILE A 220 17.97 -11.34 3.03
N SER A 221 17.38 -11.84 1.93
CA SER A 221 16.78 -13.18 1.82
C SER A 221 15.92 -13.57 3.03
N PRO A 222 14.77 -12.91 3.24
CA PRO A 222 13.96 -13.10 4.44
C PRO A 222 13.35 -14.51 4.52
N SER A 223 13.11 -15.02 5.74
CA SER A 223 12.34 -16.26 5.91
C SER A 223 10.84 -16.07 5.68
N LEU A 224 10.34 -14.85 5.88
CA LEU A 224 8.92 -14.52 5.80
C LEU A 224 8.76 -13.06 5.41
N VAL A 225 7.82 -12.78 4.51
CA VAL A 225 7.38 -11.43 4.19
C VAL A 225 5.91 -11.27 4.56
N ILE A 226 5.61 -10.27 5.37
CA ILE A 226 4.25 -9.86 5.74
C ILE A 226 3.98 -8.49 5.12
N ASP A 227 2.99 -8.40 4.25
CA ASP A 227 2.59 -7.13 3.62
C ASP A 227 1.25 -6.64 4.18
N LEU A 228 1.25 -5.42 4.72
CA LEU A 228 0.07 -4.79 5.29
C LEU A 228 -0.70 -4.04 4.18
N GLN A 229 -1.97 -4.37 4.01
CA GLN A 229 -2.82 -3.84 2.95
C GLN A 229 -4.20 -3.39 3.47
N GLU A 230 -4.93 -2.66 2.63
CA GLU A 230 -6.36 -2.38 2.80
C GLU A 230 -7.11 -2.75 1.53
N HIS A 231 -8.39 -3.13 1.59
CA HIS A 231 -9.14 -3.55 0.41
C HIS A 231 -10.63 -3.13 0.45
N GLU A 232 -11.27 -3.11 -0.72
CA GLU A 232 -12.73 -2.99 -0.82
C GLU A 232 -13.39 -4.30 -0.34
N GLY A 233 -14.30 -4.21 0.63
CA GLY A 233 -15.00 -5.37 1.20
C GLY A 233 -15.38 -5.15 2.66
N GLU A 234 -15.99 -6.18 3.28
CA GLU A 234 -16.55 -6.10 4.65
C GLU A 234 -15.70 -6.83 5.69
N HIS A 235 -14.90 -7.81 5.27
CA HIS A 235 -14.17 -8.68 6.19
C HIS A 235 -12.66 -8.55 6.01
N ILE A 236 -11.93 -8.82 7.08
CA ILE A 236 -10.46 -8.93 7.02
C ILE A 236 -10.09 -10.14 6.15
N LYS A 237 -9.13 -9.97 5.26
CA LYS A 237 -8.61 -11.01 4.37
C LYS A 237 -7.12 -11.25 4.59
N ILE A 238 -6.70 -12.48 4.40
CA ILE A 238 -5.31 -12.91 4.43
C ILE A 238 -5.00 -13.58 3.10
N GLY A 239 -4.09 -12.99 2.33
CA GLY A 239 -3.53 -13.63 1.15
C GLY A 239 -2.26 -14.39 1.53
N VAL A 240 -2.06 -15.57 0.96
CA VAL A 240 -0.81 -16.34 1.15
C VAL A 240 -0.34 -16.90 -0.18
N ASN A 241 0.96 -17.04 -0.38
CA ASN A 241 1.52 -17.60 -1.62
C ASN A 241 1.73 -19.12 -1.61
N ASN A 242 1.46 -19.80 -0.51
CA ASN A 242 1.65 -21.24 -0.31
C ASN A 242 0.43 -21.86 0.40
N ARG A 243 0.12 -23.14 0.11
CA ARG A 243 -0.98 -23.92 0.70
C ARG A 243 -0.55 -24.97 1.73
N GLU A 244 0.69 -24.95 2.20
CA GLU A 244 1.13 -25.88 3.25
C GLU A 244 0.19 -25.84 4.48
N GLU A 245 -0.20 -27.01 4.97
CA GLU A 245 -1.24 -27.15 5.99
C GLU A 245 -0.90 -26.44 7.31
N ASN A 246 0.38 -26.50 7.72
CA ASN A 246 0.90 -25.80 8.90
C ASN A 246 0.78 -24.27 8.76
N ILE A 247 1.04 -23.72 7.57
CA ILE A 247 0.87 -22.29 7.28
C ILE A 247 -0.62 -21.93 7.39
N ILE A 248 -1.51 -22.69 6.74
CA ILE A 248 -2.95 -22.42 6.79
C ILE A 248 -3.50 -22.52 8.22
N ALA A 249 -3.06 -23.50 9.01
CA ALA A 249 -3.42 -23.63 10.42
C ALA A 249 -2.95 -22.41 11.24
N SER A 250 -1.74 -21.93 10.98
CA SER A 250 -1.17 -20.73 11.60
C SER A 250 -2.00 -19.47 11.29
N LEU A 251 -2.41 -19.31 10.03
CA LEU A 251 -3.25 -18.20 9.61
C LEU A 251 -4.63 -18.24 10.29
N LYS A 252 -5.23 -19.43 10.41
CA LYS A 252 -6.51 -19.61 11.13
C LYS A 252 -6.37 -19.24 12.62
N LEU A 253 -5.27 -19.65 13.25
CA LEU A 253 -5.00 -19.32 14.65
C LEU A 253 -4.72 -17.83 14.87
N ALA A 254 -4.06 -17.16 13.92
CA ALA A 254 -3.87 -15.71 13.96
C ALA A 254 -5.21 -14.97 13.79
N LEU A 255 -6.06 -15.40 12.86
CA LEU A 255 -7.40 -14.83 12.68
C LEU A 255 -8.27 -14.95 13.93
N SER A 256 -8.14 -16.04 14.70
CA SER A 256 -8.90 -16.21 15.94
C SER A 256 -8.48 -15.27 17.07
N GLN A 257 -7.35 -14.55 16.95
CA GLN A 257 -6.90 -13.58 17.97
C GLN A 257 -7.55 -12.20 17.83
N ILE A 258 -8.27 -11.96 16.74
CA ILE A 258 -8.98 -10.69 16.54
C ILE A 258 -10.39 -10.85 17.09
N SER A 259 -10.80 -9.99 18.02
CA SER A 259 -12.21 -9.89 18.40
C SER A 259 -13.01 -9.32 17.22
N GLU A 260 -13.98 -10.08 16.74
CA GLU A 260 -15.05 -9.52 15.93
C GLU A 260 -15.99 -8.78 16.88
N ASP A 261 -15.74 -7.50 17.11
CA ASP A 261 -16.85 -6.62 17.47
C ASP A 261 -17.75 -6.58 16.24
N ASN A 262 -18.90 -7.22 16.36
CA ASN A 262 -20.03 -7.09 15.46
C ASN A 262 -20.12 -5.62 15.03
N THR A 263 -19.87 -5.37 13.75
CA THR A 263 -20.39 -4.16 13.10
C THR A 263 -21.86 -4.05 13.49
N GLU A 264 -22.21 -2.92 14.09
CA GLU A 264 -23.53 -2.52 14.58
C GLU A 264 -24.70 -3.36 14.05
N GLU A 265 -25.52 -3.85 14.99
CA GLU A 265 -26.86 -4.43 14.82
C GLU A 265 -27.49 -4.17 13.45
N SER A 266 -27.18 -5.01 12.47
CA SER A 266 -28.14 -5.35 11.45
C SER A 266 -28.88 -6.58 11.96
N ASN A 267 -30.04 -6.32 12.58
CA ASN A 267 -31.03 -7.37 12.84
C ASN A 267 -31.39 -8.04 11.51
N ILE A 268 -30.66 -9.11 11.18
CA ILE A 268 -31.10 -10.12 10.24
C ILE A 268 -30.93 -11.44 10.97
N GLU A 269 -32.05 -11.97 11.45
CA GLU A 269 -32.17 -13.32 11.95
C GLU A 269 -31.57 -14.29 10.91
N GLY A 270 -30.57 -15.06 11.34
CA GLY A 270 -29.97 -16.10 10.52
C GLY A 270 -28.56 -16.39 10.98
N GLU A 271 -28.34 -17.58 11.51
CA GLU A 271 -27.04 -18.18 11.78
C GLU A 271 -26.02 -17.83 10.66
N ASN A 272 -25.04 -16.99 10.96
CA ASN A 272 -23.88 -16.81 10.10
C ASN A 272 -22.62 -16.86 10.96
N SER A 273 -22.18 -18.07 11.26
CA SER A 273 -20.77 -18.32 11.52
C SER A 273 -20.01 -17.86 10.27
N VAL A 274 -19.30 -16.73 10.36
CA VAL A 274 -18.41 -16.27 9.29
C VAL A 274 -17.42 -17.39 8.99
N ASN A 275 -17.55 -18.03 7.82
CA ASN A 275 -16.68 -19.15 7.45
C ASN A 275 -15.24 -18.62 7.28
N THR A 276 -14.35 -18.99 8.20
CA THR A 276 -12.90 -18.67 8.15
C THR A 276 -12.25 -19.06 6.82
N GLU A 277 -12.80 -20.04 6.09
CA GLU A 277 -12.32 -20.45 4.77
C GLU A 277 -12.43 -19.34 3.70
N ASN A 278 -13.38 -18.41 3.83
CA ASN A 278 -13.53 -17.30 2.86
C ASN A 278 -12.61 -16.11 3.15
N ARG A 279 -11.85 -16.13 4.26
CA ARG A 279 -10.96 -15.05 4.68
C ARG A 279 -9.50 -15.29 4.33
N ILE A 280 -9.10 -16.56 4.15
CA ILE A 280 -7.77 -16.93 3.70
C ILE A 280 -7.85 -17.31 2.22
N TYR A 281 -7.04 -16.70 1.37
CA TYR A 281 -7.00 -17.03 -0.05
C TYR A 281 -5.57 -17.25 -0.53
N LEU A 282 -5.43 -18.14 -1.53
CA LEU A 282 -4.16 -18.31 -2.23
C LEU A 282 -4.01 -17.16 -3.24
N VAL A 283 -2.91 -16.41 -3.14
CA VAL A 283 -2.54 -15.42 -4.15
C VAL A 283 -2.27 -16.13 -5.47
N GLU A 284 -2.89 -15.64 -6.54
CA GLU A 284 -2.78 -16.24 -7.87
C GLU A 284 -1.34 -16.11 -8.41
N GLU A 285 -0.85 -17.17 -9.05
CA GLU A 285 0.44 -17.17 -9.73
C GLU A 285 0.39 -16.21 -10.92
N GLY A 286 1.38 -15.33 -11.04
CA GLY A 286 1.40 -14.31 -12.08
C GLY A 286 0.50 -13.10 -11.78
N SER A 287 -0.03 -12.99 -10.55
CA SER A 287 -0.69 -11.77 -10.07
C SER A 287 0.28 -10.59 -9.94
N ASN A 288 1.59 -10.85 -9.99
CA ASN A 288 2.64 -9.83 -9.98
C ASN A 288 2.65 -8.97 -8.72
N THR A 289 2.15 -9.48 -7.60
CA THR A 289 2.21 -8.80 -6.30
C THR A 289 3.55 -9.08 -5.60
N LEU A 290 3.86 -8.36 -4.52
CA LEU A 290 5.00 -8.72 -3.65
C LEU A 290 4.90 -10.18 -3.15
N ILE A 291 3.68 -10.63 -2.82
CA ILE A 291 3.42 -11.97 -2.29
C ILE A 291 3.68 -13.05 -3.35
N ASP A 292 3.25 -12.80 -4.59
CA ASP A 292 3.56 -13.66 -5.74
C ASP A 292 5.07 -13.65 -6.07
N TYR A 293 5.72 -12.49 -5.98
CA TYR A 293 7.17 -12.39 -6.16
C TYR A 293 7.96 -13.25 -5.16
N MET A 294 7.52 -13.33 -3.90
CA MET A 294 8.11 -14.21 -2.89
C MET A 294 7.94 -15.71 -3.22
N ARG A 295 6.87 -16.09 -3.93
CA ARG A 295 6.66 -17.49 -4.36
C ARG A 295 7.83 -17.94 -5.23
N ASN A 296 8.25 -17.11 -6.18
CA ASN A 296 9.36 -17.39 -7.10
C ASN A 296 10.73 -17.49 -6.39
N LYS A 297 10.79 -17.13 -5.11
CA LYS A 297 11.98 -17.23 -4.26
C LYS A 297 11.90 -18.37 -3.25
N ASN A 298 10.83 -19.18 -3.28
CA ASN A 298 10.51 -20.17 -2.24
C ASN A 298 10.46 -19.56 -0.83
N ILE A 299 9.99 -18.31 -0.73
CA ILE A 299 9.81 -17.59 0.54
C ILE A 299 8.31 -17.48 0.80
N THR A 300 7.88 -17.74 2.04
CA THR A 300 6.48 -17.53 2.43
C THR A 300 6.17 -16.03 2.41
N GLY A 301 5.15 -15.66 1.65
CA GLY A 301 4.59 -14.32 1.59
C GLY A 301 3.15 -14.32 2.09
N ILE A 302 2.82 -13.39 2.98
CA ILE A 302 1.48 -13.21 3.55
C ILE A 302 1.05 -11.75 3.37
N SER A 303 -0.13 -11.50 2.82
CA SER A 303 -0.77 -10.17 2.90
C SER A 303 -1.83 -10.16 3.99
N LEU A 304 -1.84 -9.10 4.80
CA LEU A 304 -2.85 -8.85 5.85
C LEU A 304 -3.68 -7.64 5.44
N SER A 305 -4.96 -7.84 5.18
CA SER A 305 -5.80 -6.84 4.54
C SER A 305 -7.03 -6.49 5.37
N THR A 306 -7.13 -5.24 5.82
CA THR A 306 -8.35 -4.72 6.46
C THR A 306 -9.32 -4.08 5.45
N PRO A 307 -10.63 -4.07 5.70
CA PRO A 307 -11.61 -3.29 4.93
C PRO A 307 -11.29 -1.79 4.88
N LEU A 308 -11.59 -1.13 3.76
CA LEU A 308 -11.45 0.34 3.63
C LEU A 308 -12.44 1.11 4.52
N ASP A 309 -13.62 0.56 4.80
CA ASP A 309 -14.69 1.24 5.55
C ASP A 309 -14.57 1.06 7.08
N MET A 310 -13.65 0.21 7.55
CA MET A 310 -13.33 0.08 8.98
C MET A 310 -12.75 1.39 9.54
N SER A 311 -12.94 1.67 10.83
CA SER A 311 -12.34 2.86 11.46
C SER A 311 -10.81 2.78 11.45
N LEU A 312 -10.12 3.92 11.35
CA LEU A 312 -8.66 3.96 11.28
C LEU A 312 -7.99 3.23 12.46
N GLU A 313 -8.45 3.51 13.68
CA GLU A 313 -7.92 2.88 14.90
C GLU A 313 -8.10 1.36 14.88
N LYS A 314 -9.29 0.87 14.49
CA LYS A 314 -9.54 -0.57 14.43
C LYS A 314 -8.72 -1.26 13.35
N LYS A 315 -8.49 -0.61 12.19
CA LYS A 315 -7.58 -1.14 11.16
C LYS A 315 -6.17 -1.30 11.72
N ILE A 316 -5.66 -0.28 12.41
CA ILE A 316 -4.31 -0.30 13.00
C ILE A 316 -4.20 -1.43 14.03
N GLU A 317 -5.13 -1.50 14.99
CA GLU A 317 -5.17 -2.54 16.02
C GLU A 317 -5.20 -3.94 15.38
N THR A 318 -6.06 -4.14 14.39
CA THR A 318 -6.23 -5.42 13.68
C THR A 318 -4.94 -5.85 12.98
N LEU A 319 -4.32 -4.97 12.20
CA LEU A 319 -3.09 -5.26 11.47
C LEU A 319 -1.93 -5.57 12.42
N VAL A 320 -1.78 -4.79 13.50
CA VAL A 320 -0.75 -5.00 14.52
C VAL A 320 -0.95 -6.34 15.22
N THR A 321 -2.18 -6.67 15.61
CA THR A 321 -2.54 -7.91 16.31
C THR A 321 -2.30 -9.13 15.45
N LEU A 322 -2.75 -9.10 14.20
CA LEU A 322 -2.49 -10.18 13.24
C LEU A 322 -1.01 -10.39 13.00
N CYS A 323 -0.27 -9.30 12.77
CA CYS A 323 1.15 -9.38 12.46
C CYS A 323 1.92 -9.99 13.64
N LYS A 324 1.72 -9.50 14.87
CA LYS A 324 2.33 -10.07 16.08
C LYS A 324 1.94 -11.53 16.30
N SER A 325 0.68 -11.87 16.07
CA SER A 325 0.19 -13.25 16.19
C SER A 325 0.92 -14.17 15.21
N LEU A 326 1.07 -13.76 13.95
CA LEU A 326 1.81 -14.54 12.96
C LEU A 326 3.28 -14.67 13.31
N ILE A 327 3.94 -13.59 13.76
CA ILE A 327 5.34 -13.64 14.18
C ILE A 327 5.51 -14.66 15.31
N ASN A 328 4.64 -14.65 16.32
CA ASN A 328 4.66 -15.63 17.41
C ASN A 328 4.58 -17.06 16.89
N ILE A 329 3.62 -17.34 15.99
CA ILE A 329 3.37 -18.68 15.49
C ILE A 329 4.53 -19.17 14.60
N PHE A 330 5.01 -18.32 13.70
CA PHE A 330 6.11 -18.67 12.80
C PHE A 330 7.46 -18.80 13.53
N ALA A 331 7.68 -18.01 14.59
CA ALA A 331 8.82 -18.19 15.47
C ALA A 331 8.80 -19.56 16.18
N LEU A 332 7.61 -20.03 16.60
CA LEU A 332 7.45 -21.35 17.22
C LEU A 332 7.64 -22.50 16.23
N ILE A 333 7.15 -22.36 14.99
CA ILE A 333 7.29 -23.40 13.95
C ILE A 333 8.75 -23.54 13.51
N SER A 334 9.53 -22.45 13.49
CA SER A 334 10.95 -22.47 13.10
C SER A 334 11.87 -23.10 14.15
N LEU A 335 11.35 -23.41 15.36
CA LEU A 335 12.07 -24.06 16.45
C LEU A 335 11.88 -25.60 16.47
N ILE A 336 10.98 -26.13 15.65
CA ILE A 336 10.68 -27.55 15.47
C ILE A 336 11.34 -28.02 14.17
#